data_AF-A0A3D0VHQ9-F1
#
_entry.id   AF-A0A3D0VHQ9-F1
#
_cell.length_a   1.000
_cell.length_b   1.000
_cell.length_c   1.000
_cell.angle_alpha   90.00
_cell.angle_beta   90.00
_cell.angle_gamma   90.00
#
_symmetry.space_group_name_H-M   'P 1'
#
loop_
_entity.id
_entity.type
_entity.pdbx_description
1 polymer ?
#
loop_
_entity_poly.entity_id
_entity_poly.type
_entity_poly.pdbx_seq_one_letter_code
_entity_poly.pdbx_strand_id
1 'polypeptide(L)' 'ALLERARRLADICGRFGVELPTAALQFGLRHPAVVNVTVGATAPAQMRDNAARMAAEIPEELWTELSDQGLIPS' A
#
# COMPACT_ATOMS: atom_id res chain seq x y z
N ALA A 1 -17.90 -3.37 -8.29
CA ALA A 1 -16.76 -2.68 -8.94
C ALA A 1 -15.73 -2.16 -7.93
N LEU A 2 -15.91 -0.97 -7.31
CA LEU A 2 -14.85 -0.37 -6.45
C LEU A 2 -14.58 -1.16 -5.17
N LEU A 3 -15.62 -1.49 -4.39
CA LEU A 3 -15.46 -2.24 -3.14
C LEU A 3 -14.85 -3.63 -3.38
N GLU A 4 -15.25 -4.27 -4.46
CA GLU A 4 -14.70 -5.57 -4.88
C GLU A 4 -13.24 -5.47 -5.27
N ARG A 5 -12.84 -4.43 -6.01
CA ARG A 5 -11.44 -4.14 -6.30
C ARG A 5 -10.63 -3.92 -5.01
N ALA A 6 -11.17 -3.16 -4.06
CA ALA A 6 -10.53 -2.93 -2.76
C ALA A 6 -10.37 -4.22 -1.95
N ARG A 7 -11.38 -5.12 -1.99
CA ARG A 7 -11.28 -6.44 -1.37
C ARG A 7 -10.21 -7.30 -2.01
N ARG A 8 -10.16 -7.37 -3.35
CA ARG A 8 -9.09 -8.08 -4.07
C ARG A 8 -7.70 -7.55 -3.72
N LEU A 9 -7.54 -6.24 -3.63
CA LEU A 9 -6.30 -5.62 -3.18
C LEU A 9 -5.94 -6.07 -1.75
N ALA A 10 -6.90 -6.02 -0.82
CA ALA A 10 -6.68 -6.44 0.56
C ALA A 10 -6.35 -7.93 0.68
N ASP A 11 -7.05 -8.80 -0.04
CA ASP A 11 -6.81 -10.25 -0.05
C ASP A 11 -5.38 -10.55 -0.52
N ILE A 12 -4.94 -9.90 -1.60
CA ILE A 12 -3.58 -10.09 -2.11
C ILE A 12 -2.54 -9.60 -1.11
N CYS A 13 -2.69 -8.37 -0.58
CA CYS A 13 -1.76 -7.84 0.41
C CYS A 13 -1.67 -8.77 1.64
N GLY A 14 -2.81 -9.29 2.10
CA GLY A 14 -2.90 -10.20 3.23
C GLY A 14 -2.14 -11.52 3.02
N ARG A 15 -2.09 -12.07 1.80
CA ARG A 15 -1.28 -13.26 1.49
C ARG A 15 0.22 -13.05 1.73
N PHE A 16 0.69 -11.81 1.65
CA PHE A 16 2.08 -11.43 1.91
C PHE A 16 2.28 -10.88 3.34
N GLY A 17 1.27 -10.96 4.21
CA GLY A 17 1.34 -10.39 5.56
C GLY A 17 1.37 -8.86 5.60
N VAL A 18 0.97 -8.20 4.50
CA VAL A 18 0.95 -6.74 4.39
C VAL A 18 -0.48 -6.25 4.48
N GLU A 19 -0.74 -5.27 5.33
CA GLU A 19 -2.03 -4.60 5.39
C GLU A 19 -2.21 -3.67 4.18
N LEU A 20 -3.40 -3.63 3.58
CA LEU A 20 -3.67 -2.78 2.40
C LEU A 20 -3.29 -1.29 2.61
N PRO A 21 -3.61 -0.63 3.75
CA PRO A 21 -3.19 0.75 3.97
C PRO A 21 -1.67 0.93 4.03
N THR A 22 -0.91 -0.11 4.40
CA THR A 22 0.56 -0.09 4.38
C THR A 22 1.07 -0.05 2.94
N ALA A 23 0.55 -0.94 2.08
CA ALA A 23 0.87 -0.92 0.65
C ALA A 23 0.43 0.40 -0.01
N ALA A 24 -0.77 0.88 0.27
CA ALA A 24 -1.27 2.13 -0.30
C ALA A 24 -0.39 3.35 0.05
N LEU A 25 0.16 3.40 1.27
CA LEU A 25 1.01 4.50 1.71
C LEU A 25 2.37 4.53 0.97
N GLN A 26 2.91 3.36 0.62
CA GLN A 26 4.20 3.22 -0.04
C GLN A 26 4.11 3.14 -1.57
N PHE A 27 2.94 2.79 -2.13
CA PHE A 27 2.76 2.55 -3.57
C PHE A 27 3.27 3.70 -4.45
N GLY A 28 2.98 4.94 -4.10
CA GLY A 28 3.41 6.11 -4.87
C GLY A 28 4.94 6.23 -4.98
N LEU A 29 5.67 5.80 -3.96
CA LEU A 29 7.14 5.87 -3.92
C LEU A 29 7.80 4.88 -4.90
N ARG A 30 7.05 3.94 -5.48
CA ARG A 30 7.56 3.04 -6.53
C ARG A 30 7.87 3.77 -7.83
N HIS A 31 7.30 4.95 -8.05
CA HIS A 31 7.60 5.72 -9.24
C HIS A 31 8.79 6.67 -8.99
N PRO A 32 9.85 6.67 -9.81
CA PRO A 32 11.08 7.43 -9.54
C PRO A 32 10.88 8.96 -9.50
N ALA A 33 9.78 9.45 -10.08
CA ALA A 33 9.41 10.88 -10.00
C ALA A 33 8.73 11.30 -8.69
N VAL A 34 8.36 10.36 -7.82
CA VAL A 34 7.66 10.66 -6.56
C VAL A 34 8.67 10.78 -5.44
N VAL A 35 8.86 12.00 -4.96
CA VAL A 35 9.80 12.30 -3.86
C VAL A 35 9.13 12.31 -2.48
N ASN A 36 7.80 12.40 -2.42
CA ASN A 36 7.04 12.38 -1.17
C ASN A 36 5.63 11.82 -1.38
N VAL A 37 5.06 11.26 -0.30
CA VAL A 37 3.64 10.90 -0.20
C VAL A 37 3.07 11.64 1.01
N THR A 38 2.08 12.52 0.77
CA THR A 38 1.42 13.28 1.83
C THR A 38 0.25 12.47 2.41
N VAL A 39 0.24 12.26 3.72
CA VAL A 39 -0.83 11.54 4.44
C VAL A 39 -1.38 12.41 5.58
N GLY A 40 -2.71 12.38 5.75
CA GLY A 40 -3.40 13.09 6.83
C GLY A 40 -3.46 12.29 8.14
N ALA A 41 -3.56 12.99 9.26
CA ALA A 41 -3.86 12.43 10.57
C ALA A 41 -4.66 13.44 11.40
N THR A 42 -5.74 13.00 12.03
CA THR A 42 -6.59 13.80 12.93
C THR A 42 -6.30 13.54 14.41
N ALA A 43 -5.49 12.52 14.72
CA ALA A 43 -5.07 12.19 16.08
C ALA A 43 -3.59 11.76 16.13
N PRO A 44 -2.88 11.98 17.26
CA PRO A 44 -1.48 11.57 17.41
C PRO A 44 -1.23 10.07 17.19
N ALA A 45 -2.22 9.22 17.50
CA ALA A 45 -2.11 7.78 17.24
C ALA A 45 -1.97 7.46 15.76
N GLN A 46 -2.75 8.12 14.90
CA GLN A 46 -2.68 7.94 13.45
C GLN A 46 -1.34 8.39 12.88
N MET A 47 -0.71 9.41 13.45
CA MET A 47 0.64 9.81 13.05
C MET A 47 1.65 8.68 13.31
N ARG A 48 1.55 8.01 14.47
CA ARG A 48 2.41 6.85 14.79
C ARG A 48 2.12 5.66 13.88
N ASP A 49 0.86 5.38 13.61
CA ASP A 49 0.46 4.30 12.72
C ASP A 49 0.97 4.55 11.29
N ASN A 50 0.84 5.79 10.78
CA ASN A 50 1.37 6.17 9.47
C ASN A 50 2.90 6.00 9.41
N ALA A 51 3.62 6.42 10.46
CA ALA A 51 5.06 6.24 10.54
C ALA A 51 5.45 4.75 10.57
N ALA A 52 4.75 3.94 11.36
CA ALA A 52 4.98 2.49 11.42
C ALA A 52 4.71 1.81 10.07
N ARG A 53 3.64 2.21 9.37
CA ARG A 53 3.31 1.71 8.03
C ARG A 53 4.35 2.13 6.99
N MET A 54 4.86 3.35 7.07
CA MET A 54 5.91 3.81 6.16
C MET A 54 7.24 3.06 6.38
N ALA A 55 7.51 2.63 7.61
CA ALA A 55 8.72 1.89 7.95
C ALA A 55 8.61 0.37 7.72
N ALA A 56 7.41 -0.15 7.41
CA ALA A 56 7.21 -1.58 7.18
C ALA A 56 7.88 -2.03 5.88
N GLU A 57 8.52 -3.19 5.89
CA GLU A 57 9.05 -3.82 4.68
C GLU A 57 7.90 -4.42 3.86
N ILE A 58 7.89 -4.15 2.55
CA ILE A 58 6.93 -4.73 1.61
C ILE A 58 7.71 -5.60 0.62
N PRO A 59 7.43 -6.91 0.56
CA PRO A 59 8.06 -7.79 -0.43
C PRO A 59 7.78 -7.33 -1.86
N GLU A 60 8.78 -7.35 -2.74
CA GLU A 60 8.59 -6.90 -4.14
C GLU A 60 7.59 -7.81 -4.88
N GLU A 61 7.51 -9.07 -4.48
CA GLU A 61 6.58 -10.07 -5.00
C GLU A 61 5.11 -9.66 -4.81
N LEU A 62 4.80 -8.87 -3.77
CA LEU A 62 3.46 -8.29 -3.59
C LEU A 62 3.12 -7.38 -4.77
N TRP A 63 4.05 -6.53 -5.19
CA TRP A 63 3.82 -5.57 -6.27
C TRP A 63 3.69 -6.28 -7.61
N THR A 64 4.56 -7.24 -7.90
CA THR A 64 4.49 -8.07 -9.11
C THR A 64 3.12 -8.74 -9.23
N GLU A 65 2.65 -9.39 -8.16
CA GLU A 65 1.35 -10.04 -8.15
C GLU A 65 0.20 -9.03 -8.34
N LEU A 66 0.26 -7.85 -7.73
CA LEU A 66 -0.76 -6.82 -7.93
C LEU A 66 -0.79 -6.29 -9.37
N SER A 67 0.36 -6.13 -10.03
CA SER A 67 0.42 -5.74 -11.44
C SER A 67 -0.07 -6.84 -12.37
N ASP A 68 0.32 -8.09 -12.13
CA ASP A 68 -0.10 -9.25 -12.92
C ASP A 68 -1.61 -9.47 -12.85
N GLN A 69 -2.22 -9.16 -11.71
CA GLN A 69 -3.67 -9.21 -11.49
C GLN A 69 -4.43 -7.99 -12.07
N GLY A 70 -3.72 -7.05 -12.69
CA GLY A 70 -4.27 -5.81 -13.27
C GLY A 70 -4.84 -4.84 -12.24
N LEU A 71 -4.42 -4.95 -10.98
CA LEU A 71 -4.94 -4.13 -9.88
C LEU A 71 -4.15 -2.83 -9.69
N ILE A 72 -2.90 -2.79 -10.15
CA ILE A 72 -2.05 -1.60 -10.26
C ILE A 72 -1.37 -1.57 -11.64
N PRO A 73 -0.88 -0.42 -12.11
CA PRO A 73 -0.02 -0.35 -13.28
C PRO A 73 1.28 -1.13 -13.06
N SER A 74 1.75 -1.80 -14.12
CA SER A 74 3.05 -2.46 -14.24
C SER A 74 4.19 -1.43 -14.35
#